data_AF-A0A7C4Z548-F1
#
_entry.id   AF-A0A7C4Z548-F1
#
_cell.length_a   1.000
_cell.length_b   1.000
_cell.length_c   1.000
_cell.angle_alpha   90.00
_cell.angle_beta   90.00
_cell.angle_gamma   90.00
#
_symmetry.space_group_name_H-M   'P 1'
#
loop_
_entity.id
_entity.type
_entity.pdbx_description
1 polymer ?
#
loop_
_entity_poly.entity_id
_entity_poly.type
_entity_poly.pdbx_seq_one_letter_code
_entity_poly.pdbx_strand_id
1 'polypeptide(L)'
;MSQRRLDLGLLFLLLMARVRIDTLADMVLPTRHQDVARLPLVQRLFSPHAQELLKDWLTDPLSLVLISIAFAGFFLYLLADLAQERWGEAKLYPVKLALIWLIIAATVIAGSAKLIALRQMNGPASY
;
A
#
# COMPACT_ATOMS: atom_id res chain seq x y z
N MET A 1 8.18 -27.60 9.71
CA MET A 1 7.91 -26.58 8.66
C MET A 1 9.15 -25.72 8.52
N SER A 2 9.67 -25.51 7.31
CA SER A 2 10.87 -24.67 7.08
C SER A 2 10.58 -23.22 7.48
N GLN A 3 11.49 -22.57 8.23
CA GLN A 3 11.36 -21.19 8.73
C GLN A 3 10.97 -20.21 7.61
N ARG A 4 11.54 -20.36 6.41
CA ARG A 4 11.16 -19.60 5.21
C ARG A 4 9.66 -19.56 4.91
N ARG A 5 8.98 -20.69 5.05
CA ARG A 5 7.53 -20.78 4.76
C ARG A 5 6.71 -20.03 5.82
N LEU A 6 7.18 -20.04 7.06
CA LEU A 6 6.57 -19.27 8.15
C LEU A 6 6.76 -17.77 7.93
N ASP A 7 7.97 -17.34 7.53
CA ASP A 7 8.26 -15.93 7.27
C ASP A 7 7.41 -15.38 6.12
N LEU A 8 7.29 -16.13 5.03
CA LEU A 8 6.42 -15.79 3.89
C LEU A 8 4.94 -15.71 4.30
N GLY A 9 4.48 -16.72 5.05
CA GLY A 9 3.11 -16.76 5.56
C GLY A 9 2.82 -15.59 6.50
N LEU A 10 3.78 -15.26 7.37
CA LEU A 10 3.69 -14.15 8.31
C LEU A 10 3.66 -12.81 7.57
N LEU A 11 4.55 -12.59 6.59
CA LEU A 11 4.57 -11.36 5.79
C LEU A 11 3.26 -11.18 5.02
N PHE A 12 2.75 -12.26 4.41
CA PHE A 12 1.45 -12.24 3.73
C PHE A 12 0.31 -11.90 4.70
N LEU A 13 0.27 -12.53 5.87
CA LEU A 13 -0.76 -12.31 6.88
C LEU A 13 -0.71 -10.87 7.41
N LEU A 14 0.48 -10.32 7.67
CA LEU A 14 0.66 -8.94 8.08
C LEU A 14 0.23 -7.95 6.99
N LEU A 15 0.58 -8.20 5.73
CA LEU A 15 0.15 -7.39 4.60
C LEU A 15 -1.39 -7.39 4.48
N MET A 16 -2.01 -8.57 4.50
CA MET A 16 -3.46 -8.71 4.45
C MET A 16 -4.15 -8.01 5.61
N ALA A 17 -3.65 -8.20 6.83
CA ALA A 17 -4.19 -7.54 8.02
C ALA A 17 -4.11 -6.02 7.88
N ARG A 18 -2.97 -5.49 7.42
CA ARG A 18 -2.77 -4.05 7.23
C ARG A 18 -3.73 -3.47 6.19
N VAL A 19 -3.82 -4.09 5.02
CA VAL A 19 -4.74 -3.65 3.95
C VAL A 19 -6.19 -3.65 4.43
N ARG A 20 -6.60 -4.67 5.20
CA ARG A 20 -7.94 -4.74 5.78
C ARG A 20 -8.20 -3.63 6.79
N ILE A 21 -7.26 -3.35 7.69
CA ILE A 21 -7.37 -2.26 8.68
C ILE A 21 -7.51 -0.92 7.95
N ASP A 22 -6.65 -0.66 6.96
CA ASP A 22 -6.66 0.60 6.22
C ASP A 22 -7.97 0.76 5.43
N THR A 23 -8.47 -0.32 4.80
CA THR A 23 -9.77 -0.30 4.09
C THR A 23 -10.93 -0.02 5.04
N LEU A 24 -10.96 -0.66 6.22
CA LEU A 24 -12.01 -0.45 7.22
C LEU A 24 -11.96 0.97 7.80
N ALA A 25 -10.76 1.49 8.06
CA ALA A 25 -10.57 2.87 8.51
C ALA A 25 -11.06 3.87 7.44
N ASP A 26 -10.71 3.65 6.17
CA ASP A 26 -11.16 4.49 5.06
C ASP A 26 -12.70 4.45 4.91
N MET A 27 -13.39 3.37 5.27
CA MET A 27 -14.87 3.27 5.15
C MET A 27 -15.63 4.16 6.15
N VAL A 28 -15.00 4.58 7.24
CA VAL A 28 -15.63 5.44 8.25
C VAL A 28 -15.55 6.93 7.86
N LEU A 29 -14.74 7.29 6.86
CA LEU A 29 -14.49 8.67 6.44
C LEU A 29 -15.51 9.14 5.38
N PRO A 30 -16.42 10.09 5.71
CA PRO A 30 -17.59 10.40 4.89
C PRO A 30 -17.29 11.11 3.56
N THR A 31 -16.19 11.88 3.46
CA THR A 31 -15.85 12.69 2.27
C THR A 31 -14.55 12.27 1.57
N ARG A 32 -14.05 11.06 1.89
CA ARG A 32 -12.72 10.57 1.47
C ARG A 32 -12.41 10.70 -0.03
N HIS A 33 -13.35 10.32 -0.91
CA HIS A 33 -13.11 10.32 -2.36
C HIS A 33 -12.97 11.74 -2.92
N GLN A 34 -13.76 12.68 -2.38
CA GLN A 34 -13.74 14.07 -2.80
C GLN A 34 -12.46 14.77 -2.31
N ASP A 35 -12.02 14.42 -1.10
CA ASP A 35 -10.86 15.05 -0.48
C ASP A 35 -9.54 14.54 -1.08
N VAL A 36 -9.45 13.23 -1.34
CA VAL A 36 -8.28 12.63 -2.02
C VAL A 36 -8.15 13.13 -3.46
N ALA A 37 -9.27 13.32 -4.18
CA ALA A 37 -9.26 13.89 -5.53
C ALA A 37 -8.70 15.32 -5.60
N ARG A 38 -8.76 16.07 -4.49
CA ARG A 38 -8.21 17.43 -4.39
C ARG A 38 -6.70 17.45 -4.16
N LEU A 39 -6.08 16.32 -3.83
CA LEU A 39 -4.63 16.27 -3.60
C LEU A 39 -3.87 16.51 -4.91
N PRO A 40 -2.84 17.39 -4.92
CA PRO A 40 -2.10 17.74 -6.13
C PRO A 40 -1.36 16.53 -6.74
N LEU A 41 -0.94 15.58 -5.91
CA LEU A 41 -0.32 14.34 -6.39
C LEU A 41 -1.32 13.46 -7.16
N VAL A 42 -2.56 13.38 -6.67
CA VAL A 42 -3.63 12.56 -7.26
C VAL A 42 -4.09 13.15 -8.58
N GLN A 43 -4.21 14.47 -8.68
CA GLN A 43 -4.55 15.15 -9.94
C GLN A 43 -3.49 14.98 -11.03
N ARG A 44 -2.21 14.80 -10.64
CA ARG A 44 -1.13 14.50 -11.60
C ARG A 44 -1.10 13.03 -12.01
N LEU A 45 -1.38 12.11 -11.09
CA LEU A 45 -1.34 10.67 -11.36
C LEU A 45 -2.60 10.15 -12.07
N PHE A 46 -3.76 10.73 -11.77
CA PHE A 46 -5.05 10.26 -12.27
C PHE A 46 -5.74 11.33 -13.09
N SER A 47 -6.07 10.99 -14.33
CA SER A 47 -6.95 11.80 -15.16
C SER A 47 -8.35 11.92 -14.53
N PRO A 48 -9.12 12.97 -14.84
CA PRO A 48 -10.49 13.12 -14.33
C PRO A 48 -11.37 11.90 -14.61
N HIS A 49 -11.21 11.28 -15.79
CA HIS A 49 -11.94 10.09 -16.18
C HIS A 49 -11.59 8.85 -15.34
N ALA A 50 -10.31 8.69 -14.97
CA ALA A 50 -9.89 7.61 -14.08
C ALA A 50 -10.46 7.79 -12.66
N GLN A 51 -10.57 9.04 -12.18
CA GLN A 51 -11.19 9.33 -10.88
C GLN A 51 -12.69 9.05 -10.88
N GLU A 52 -13.38 9.32 -11.99
CA GLU A 52 -14.79 9.02 -12.17
C GLU A 52 -15.06 7.50 -12.16
N LEU A 53 -14.24 6.72 -12.88
CA LEU A 53 -14.31 5.26 -12.89
C LEU A 53 -14.08 4.61 -11.51
N LEU A 54 -13.29 5.27 -10.65
CA LEU A 54 -12.91 4.75 -9.33
C LEU A 54 -13.74 5.34 -8.18
N LYS A 55 -14.79 6.13 -8.49
CA LYS A 55 -15.61 6.84 -7.49
C LYS A 55 -16.45 5.89 -6.62
N ASP A 56 -16.94 4.79 -7.18
CA ASP A 56 -17.84 3.84 -6.50
C ASP A 56 -17.08 2.66 -5.86
N TRP A 57 -15.75 2.72 -5.83
CA TRP A 57 -14.95 1.63 -5.28
C TRP A 57 -14.86 1.67 -3.76
N LEU A 58 -14.57 0.51 -3.16
CA LEU A 58 -14.57 0.32 -1.70
C LEU A 58 -13.55 1.19 -0.96
N THR A 59 -12.55 1.72 -1.67
CA THR A 59 -11.47 2.56 -1.17
C THR A 59 -11.10 3.63 -2.21
N ASP A 60 -10.43 4.69 -1.80
CA ASP A 60 -10.02 5.77 -2.71
C ASP A 60 -8.94 5.32 -3.74
N PRO A 61 -8.81 6.02 -4.89
CA PRO A 61 -7.88 5.66 -5.97
C PRO A 61 -6.42 5.57 -5.52
N LEU A 62 -6.00 6.45 -4.60
CA LEU A 62 -4.63 6.50 -4.12
C LEU A 62 -4.34 5.28 -3.22
N SER A 63 -5.24 4.98 -2.29
CA SER A 63 -5.18 3.75 -1.48
C SER A 63 -5.11 2.50 -2.37
N LEU A 64 -5.89 2.41 -3.46
CA LEU A 64 -5.80 1.28 -4.40
C LEU A 64 -4.42 1.12 -5.02
N VAL A 65 -3.79 2.23 -5.43
CA VAL A 65 -2.43 2.20 -5.97
C VAL A 65 -1.43 1.78 -4.91
N LEU A 66 -1.52 2.29 -3.69
CA LEU A 66 -0.64 1.90 -2.59
C LEU A 66 -0.78 0.41 -2.24
N ILE A 67 -2.01 -0.09 -2.17
CA ILE A 67 -2.31 -1.51 -1.96
C ILE A 67 -1.72 -2.35 -3.11
N SER A 68 -1.91 -1.92 -4.36
CA SER A 68 -1.38 -2.62 -5.54
C SER A 68 0.15 -2.67 -5.53
N ILE A 69 0.82 -1.57 -5.16
CA ILE A 69 2.28 -1.51 -5.01
C ILE A 69 2.74 -2.47 -3.91
N ALA A 70 2.03 -2.53 -2.78
CA ALA A 70 2.38 -3.43 -1.68
C ALA A 70 2.25 -4.91 -2.10
N PHE A 71 1.17 -5.29 -2.79
CA PHE A 71 1.01 -6.65 -3.33
C PHE A 71 2.02 -6.98 -4.42
N ALA A 72 2.34 -6.02 -5.31
CA ALA A 72 3.39 -6.20 -6.30
C ALA A 72 4.76 -6.40 -5.63
N GLY A 73 5.07 -5.61 -4.59
CA GLY A 73 6.27 -5.77 -3.77
C GLY A 73 6.36 -7.15 -3.11
N PHE A 74 5.24 -7.64 -2.56
CA PHE A 74 5.16 -8.99 -2.01
C PHE A 74 5.35 -10.08 -3.08
N PHE A 75 4.75 -9.92 -4.26
CA PHE A 75 4.94 -10.85 -5.36
C PHE A 75 6.40 -10.90 -5.83
N LEU A 76 7.05 -9.75 -5.97
CA LEU A 76 8.48 -9.67 -6.26
C LEU A 76 9.33 -10.30 -5.15
N TYR A 77 8.90 -10.20 -3.89
CA TYR A 77 9.58 -10.84 -2.76
C TYR A 77 9.53 -12.36 -2.89
N LEU A 78 8.38 -12.94 -3.28
CA LEU A 78 8.25 -14.36 -3.56
C LEU A 78 9.18 -14.80 -4.70
N LEU A 79 9.24 -14.03 -5.78
CA LEU A 79 10.15 -14.33 -6.90
C LEU A 79 11.61 -14.27 -6.45
N ALA A 80 11.99 -13.29 -5.63
CA ALA A 80 13.33 -13.20 -5.05
C ALA A 80 13.64 -14.36 -4.10
N ASP A 81 12.66 -14.87 -3.35
CA ASP A 81 12.82 -16.05 -2.49
C ASP A 81 13.06 -17.33 -3.29
N LEU A 82 12.32 -17.52 -4.38
CA LEU A 82 12.50 -18.63 -5.32
C LEU A 82 13.87 -18.54 -6.03
N ALA A 83 14.29 -17.34 -6.43
CA ALA A 83 15.57 -17.12 -7.10
C ALA A 83 16.78 -17.29 -6.15
N GLN A 84 16.59 -17.25 -4.83
CA GLN A 84 17.68 -17.39 -3.85
C GLN A 84 18.37 -18.75 -3.94
N GLU A 85 17.66 -19.81 -4.29
CA GLU A 85 18.26 -21.14 -4.50
C GLU A 85 19.27 -21.14 -5.65
N ARG A 86 19.09 -20.25 -6.63
CA ARG A 86 19.94 -20.16 -7.83
C ARG A 86 21.04 -19.12 -7.74
N TRP A 87 20.78 -17.97 -7.11
CA TRP A 87 21.70 -16.81 -7.10
C TRP A 87 22.43 -16.58 -5.78
N GLY A 88 22.08 -17.34 -4.74
CA GLY A 88 22.69 -17.27 -3.42
C GLY A 88 22.10 -16.16 -2.54
N GLU A 89 22.11 -16.41 -1.24
CA GLU A 89 21.47 -15.56 -0.23
C GLU A 89 22.09 -14.15 -0.14
N ALA A 90 23.42 -14.04 -0.24
CA ALA A 90 24.13 -12.76 -0.10
C ALA A 90 23.71 -11.71 -1.14
N LYS A 91 23.36 -12.13 -2.36
CA LYS A 91 22.96 -11.20 -3.45
C LYS A 91 21.50 -10.77 -3.36
N LEU A 92 20.63 -11.65 -2.89
CA LEU A 92 19.19 -11.38 -2.82
C LEU A 92 18.74 -10.79 -1.49
N TYR A 93 19.56 -10.87 -0.45
CA TYR A 93 19.31 -10.21 0.82
C TYR A 93 18.98 -8.71 0.67
N PRO A 94 19.79 -7.86 0.01
CA PRO A 94 19.48 -6.43 -0.12
C PRO A 94 18.20 -6.18 -0.93
N VAL A 95 17.91 -7.01 -1.93
CA VAL A 95 16.70 -6.90 -2.75
C VAL A 95 15.46 -7.22 -1.91
N LYS A 96 15.49 -8.32 -1.16
CA LYS A 96 14.41 -8.70 -0.25
C LYS A 96 14.15 -7.64 0.82
N LEU A 97 15.22 -7.08 1.37
CA LEU A 97 15.12 -5.99 2.35
C LEU A 97 14.51 -4.74 1.73
N ALA A 98 14.93 -4.36 0.52
CA ALA A 98 14.35 -3.23 -0.21
C ALA A 98 12.86 -3.43 -0.51
N LEU A 99 12.45 -4.66 -0.85
CA LEU A 99 11.04 -5.00 -1.09
C LEU A 99 10.20 -4.91 0.20
N ILE A 100 10.74 -5.37 1.34
CA ILE A 100 10.08 -5.17 2.65
C ILE A 100 9.92 -3.67 2.94
N TRP A 101 10.98 -2.88 2.75
CA TRP A 101 10.91 -1.43 2.92
C TRP A 101 9.90 -0.77 1.99
N LEU A 102 9.79 -1.22 0.75
CA LEU A 102 8.78 -0.74 -0.20
C LEU A 102 7.36 -1.05 0.28
N ILE A 103 7.11 -2.27 0.77
CA ILE A 103 5.81 -2.65 1.36
C ILE A 103 5.49 -1.75 2.55
N ILE A 104 6.44 -1.54 3.46
CA ILE A 104 6.27 -0.66 4.63
C ILE A 104 6.04 0.78 4.21
N ALA A 105 6.81 1.30 3.26
CA ALA A 105 6.66 2.67 2.77
C ALA A 105 5.29 2.89 2.13
N ALA A 106 4.81 1.94 1.33
CA ALA A 106 3.50 2.04 0.68
C ALA A 106 2.34 1.94 1.67
N THR A 107 2.41 1.04 2.66
CA THR A 107 1.28 0.76 3.56
C THR A 107 1.26 1.65 4.82
N VAL A 108 2.43 2.04 5.33
CA VAL A 108 2.54 2.78 6.59
C VAL A 108 2.86 4.25 6.32
N ILE A 109 3.98 4.53 5.63
CA ILE A 109 4.46 5.90 5.46
C ILE A 109 3.51 6.69 4.55
N ALA A 110 3.21 6.16 3.36
CA ALA A 110 2.34 6.84 2.41
C ALA A 110 0.89 6.93 2.93
N GLY A 111 0.39 5.89 3.60
CA GLY A 111 -0.92 5.94 4.26
C GLY A 111 -0.99 7.02 5.35
N SER A 112 0.04 7.12 6.20
CA SER A 112 0.10 8.17 7.23
C SER A 112 0.22 9.57 6.61
N ALA A 113 1.06 9.72 5.59
CA ALA A 113 1.21 10.98 4.86
C ALA A 113 -0.10 11.42 4.18
N LYS A 114 -0.87 10.47 3.61
CA LYS A 114 -2.22 10.72 3.07
C LYS A 114 -3.11 11.36 4.14
N LEU A 115 -3.21 10.73 5.31
CA LEU A 115 -4.06 11.24 6.40
C LEU A 115 -3.58 12.61 6.92
N ILE A 116 -2.28 12.82 7.06
CA ILE A 116 -1.72 14.12 7.47
C ILE A 116 -2.07 15.20 6.44
N ALA A 117 -1.93 14.91 5.15
CA ALA A 117 -2.27 15.86 4.08
C ALA A 117 -3.77 16.20 4.07
N LEU A 118 -4.64 15.18 4.22
CA LEU A 118 -6.09 15.37 4.30
C LEU A 118 -6.48 16.19 5.55
N ARG A 119 -5.86 15.93 6.70
CA ARG A 119 -6.06 16.69 7.94
C ARG A 119 -5.65 18.16 7.77
N GLN A 120 -4.56 18.46 7.09
CA GLN A 120 -4.14 19.84 6.84
C GLN A 120 -5.13 20.61 5.95
N MET A 121 -5.81 19.91 5.03
CA MET A 121 -6.77 20.54 4.12
C MET A 121 -8.16 20.75 4.74
N ASN A 122 -8.65 19.79 5.52
CA ASN A 122 -10.05 19.79 6.00
C ASN A 122 -10.21 20.04 7.51
N GLY A 123 -9.11 20.11 8.25
CA GLY A 123 -9.10 20.35 9.69
C GLY A 123 -9.14 19.08 10.55
N PRO A 124 -8.79 19.20 11.86
CA PRO A 124 -8.53 18.05 12.74
C PRO A 124 -9.77 17.26 13.17
N ALA A 125 -10.98 17.80 12.98
CA ALA A 125 -12.23 17.15 13.37
C ALA A 125 -12.73 16.11 12.35
N SER A 126 -12.17 16.11 11.13
CA SER A 126 -12.62 15.28 10.01
C SER A 126 -11.72 14.07 9.73
N TYR A 127 -10.48 14.04 10.23
CA TYR A 127 -9.44 13.03 9.93
C TYR A 127 -8.44 12.88 11.08
#